data_AF-X1JMY1-F1
#
_entry.id   AF-X1JMY1-F1
#
_cell.length_a   1.000
_cell.length_b   1.000
_cell.length_c   1.000
_cell.angle_alpha   90.00
_cell.angle_beta   90.00
_cell.angle_gamma   90.00
#
_symmetry.space_group_name_H-M   'P 1'
#
loop_
_entity.id
_entity.type
_entity.pdbx_description
1 polymer ?
#
loop_
_entity_poly.entity_id
_entity_poly.type
_entity_poly.pdbx_seq_one_letter_code
_entity_poly.pdbx_strand_id
1 'polypeptide(L)' 'MVNEGKLIVFGPVPSRRLGQSLGINNIPPKICSYSCIYCQLGRTNNMQINRTKFYKPEEIMHAVANKVKKAMEREES' A
#
# COMPACT_ATOMS: atom_id res chain seq x y z
N MET A 1 -9.30 -3.53 15.81
CA MET A 1 -8.54 -4.73 15.45
C MET A 1 -8.44 -4.78 13.92
N VAL A 2 -7.29 -4.42 13.35
CA VAL A 2 -6.96 -4.73 11.94
C VAL A 2 -5.52 -5.26 11.96
N ASN A 3 -5.38 -6.51 12.39
CA ASN A 3 -4.19 -7.32 12.22
C ASN A 3 -4.50 -8.30 11.09
N GLU A 4 -3.95 -8.04 9.90
CA GLU A 4 -3.66 -9.00 8.83
C GLU A 4 -3.01 -8.24 7.67
N GLY A 5 -1.68 -8.33 7.55
CA GLY A 5 -0.96 -8.11 6.28
C GLY A 5 -0.86 -6.69 5.69
N LYS A 6 -1.09 -5.60 6.44
CA LYS A 6 -1.06 -4.23 5.89
C LYS A 6 0.38 -3.71 5.69
N LEU A 7 1.05 -4.12 4.62
CA LEU A 7 2.22 -3.39 4.12
C LEU A 7 1.74 -2.13 3.39
N ILE A 8 1.64 -1.02 4.14
CA ILE A 8 1.44 0.33 3.58
C ILE A 8 2.53 0.64 2.55
N VAL A 9 3.73 0.11 2.74
CA VAL A 9 4.86 0.24 1.83
C VAL A 9 5.44 -1.15 1.54
N PHE A 10 5.73 -1.45 0.27
CA PHE A 10 6.26 -2.72 -0.19
C PHE A 10 7.44 -2.52 -1.16
N GLY A 11 8.14 -3.60 -1.47
CA GLY A 11 9.39 -3.58 -2.25
C GLY A 11 10.62 -3.89 -1.39
N PRO A 12 11.84 -3.61 -1.89
CA PRO A 12 12.14 -2.97 -3.16
C PRO A 12 11.64 -3.75 -4.39
N VAL A 13 11.16 -3.02 -5.39
CA VAL A 13 10.65 -3.56 -6.66
C VAL A 13 11.57 -3.10 -7.77
N PRO A 14 12.09 -4.02 -8.61
CA PRO A 14 12.93 -3.67 -9.75
C PRO A 14 12.25 -2.65 -10.64
N SER A 15 12.86 -1.49 -10.77
CA SER A 15 12.39 -0.40 -11.61
C SER A 15 13.28 -0.28 -12.84
N ARG A 16 12.69 -0.41 -14.02
CA ARG A 16 13.43 -0.18 -15.27
C ARG A 16 13.99 1.24 -15.40
N ARG A 17 13.36 2.22 -14.74
CA ARG A 17 13.73 3.64 -14.83
C ARG A 17 14.71 4.07 -13.74
N LEU A 18 14.64 3.45 -12.55
CA LEU A 18 15.34 3.90 -11.34
C LEU A 18 16.22 2.82 -10.69
N GLY A 19 16.30 1.62 -11.29
CA GLY A 19 16.96 0.45 -10.69
C GLY A 19 16.05 -0.22 -9.66
N GLN A 20 15.74 0.49 -8.58
CA GLN A 20 14.87 0.04 -7.49
C GLN A 20 13.78 1.07 -7.18
N SER A 21 12.68 0.60 -6.60
CA SER A 21 11.57 1.46 -6.18
C SER A 21 10.82 0.86 -5.00
N LEU A 22 10.17 1.72 -4.21
CA LEU A 22 9.21 1.29 -3.19
C LEU A 22 7.79 1.59 -3.67
N GLY A 23 6.88 0.64 -3.47
CA GLY A 23 5.46 0.84 -3.72
C GLY A 23 4.73 1.28 -2.46
N ILE A 24 3.72 2.13 -2.59
CA ILE A 24 2.92 2.65 -1.47
C ILE A 24 1.45 2.35 -1.72
N ASN A 25 0.81 1.63 -0.80
CA ASN A 25 -0.63 1.35 -0.78
C ASN A 25 -1.31 2.21 0.29
N ASN A 26 -1.68 3.43 -0.11
CA ASN A 26 -2.40 4.39 0.75
C ASN A 26 -3.92 4.16 0.81
N ILE A 27 -4.42 3.08 0.20
CA ILE A 27 -5.84 2.67 0.24
C ILE A 27 -5.91 1.21 0.69
N PRO A 28 -6.74 0.85 1.68
CA PRO A 28 -6.95 -0.52 2.08
C PRO A 28 -7.56 -1.33 0.93
N PRO A 29 -7.22 -2.62 0.81
CA PRO A 29 -7.76 -3.43 -0.26
C PRO A 29 -9.29 -3.55 -0.15
N LYS A 30 -9.95 -3.68 -1.30
CA LYS A 30 -11.37 -4.04 -1.41
C LYS A 30 -12.35 -3.06 -0.76
N ILE A 31 -11.97 -1.79 -0.59
CA ILE A 31 -12.89 -0.69 -0.30
C ILE A 31 -13.17 0.07 -1.59
N CYS A 32 -14.41 0.08 -2.07
CA CYS A 32 -14.77 0.71 -3.34
C CYS A 32 -16.24 1.15 -3.33
N SER A 33 -16.63 2.11 -4.17
CA SER A 33 -18.04 2.45 -4.39
C SER A 33 -18.81 1.39 -5.22
N TYR A 34 -18.10 0.41 -5.79
CA TYR A 34 -18.65 -0.61 -6.68
C TYR A 34 -18.10 -2.01 -6.39
N SER A 35 -18.89 -3.03 -6.73
CA SER A 35 -18.51 -4.45 -6.70
C SER A 35 -18.52 -5.07 -8.10
N CYS A 36 -17.71 -4.54 -9.02
CA CYS A 36 -17.72 -4.97 -10.42
C CYS A 36 -17.37 -6.46 -10.58
N ILE A 37 -18.13 -7.19 -11.41
CA ILE A 37 -17.89 -8.62 -11.70
C ILE A 37 -16.51 -8.88 -12.35
N TYR A 38 -15.96 -7.86 -13.03
CA TYR A 38 -14.66 -7.90 -13.71
C TYR A 38 -13.51 -7.32 -12.87
N CYS A 39 -13.72 -7.01 -11.59
CA CYS A 39 -12.66 -6.41 -10.77
C CYS A 39 -11.52 -7.41 -10.54
N GLN A 40 -10.30 -7.05 -11.00
CA GLN A 40 -9.09 -7.88 -10.81
C GLN A 40 -8.71 -8.06 -9.33
N LEU A 41 -9.12 -7.13 -8.46
CA LEU A 41 -8.92 -7.23 -7.01
C LEU A 41 -9.97 -8.13 -6.33
N GLY A 42 -10.94 -8.62 -7.09
CA GLY A 42 -12.07 -9.42 -6.64
C GLY A 42 -13.25 -8.57 -6.15
N ARG A 43 -14.27 -9.25 -5.61
CA ARG A 43 -15.45 -8.61 -5.02
C ARG A 43 -15.05 -7.70 -3.85
N THR A 44 -15.66 -6.53 -3.77
CA THR A 44 -15.49 -5.63 -2.62
C THR A 44 -16.20 -6.19 -1.40
N ASN A 45 -15.56 -6.11 -0.24
CA ASN A 45 -16.14 -6.54 1.03
C ASN A 45 -16.73 -5.36 1.81
N ASN A 46 -16.46 -4.13 1.36
CA ASN A 46 -16.87 -2.91 2.04
C ASN A 46 -17.16 -1.82 1.00
N MET A 47 -18.44 -1.69 0.66
CA MET A 47 -18.94 -0.66 -0.25
C MET A 47 -19.17 0.64 0.51
N GLN A 48 -18.50 1.71 0.07
CA GLN A 48 -18.74 3.05 0.62
C GLN A 48 -18.55 4.12 -0.46
N ILE A 49 -19.31 5.21 -0.34
CA ILE A 49 -19.25 6.37 -1.25
C ILE A 49 -18.74 7.63 -0.55
N ASN A 50 -18.68 7.60 0.78
CA ASN A 50 -18.25 8.75 1.57
C ASN A 50 -16.73 8.92 1.46
N ARG A 51 -16.30 10.15 1.17
CA ARG A 51 -14.88 10.48 1.21
C ARG A 51 -14.38 10.38 2.64
N THR A 52 -13.29 9.63 2.83
CA THR A 52 -12.64 9.46 4.13
C THR A 52 -11.14 9.36 3.96
N LYS A 53 -10.41 9.65 5.03
CA LYS A 53 -8.97 9.37 5.10
C LYS A 53 -8.78 7.93 5.56
N PHE A 54 -8.07 7.14 4.76
CA PHE A 54 -7.77 5.75 5.14
C PHE A 54 -6.57 5.61 6.09
N TYR A 55 -5.63 6.53 5.97
CA TYR A 55 -4.45 6.64 6.82
C TYR A 55 -4.12 8.11 7.03
N LYS A 56 -3.44 8.41 8.13
CA LYS A 56 -2.81 9.72 8.31
C LYS A 56 -1.52 9.80 7.49
N PRO A 57 -1.16 10.97 6.91
CA PRO A 57 0.09 11.12 6.15
C PRO A 57 1.33 10.71 6.94
N GLU A 58 1.33 10.96 8.26
CA GLU A 58 2.45 10.63 9.16
C GLU A 58 2.65 9.11 9.26
N GLU A 59 1.57 8.33 9.27
CA GLU A 59 1.65 6.86 9.29
C GLU A 59 2.32 6.33 8.01
N ILE A 60 2.02 6.93 6.85
CA ILE A 60 2.63 6.56 5.57
C ILE A 60 4.11 6.97 5.57
N MET A 61 4.43 8.18 6.02
CA MET A 61 5.80 8.70 6.10
C MET A 61 6.67 7.81 6.99
N HIS A 62 6.19 7.44 8.18
CA HIS A 62 6.90 6.52 9.07
C HIS A 62 7.09 5.13 8.44
N ALA A 63 6.08 4.61 7.75
CA ALA A 63 6.20 3.31 7.06
C ALA A 63 7.25 3.36 5.94
N VAL A 64 7.30 4.44 5.15
CA VAL A 64 8.30 4.64 4.10
C VAL A 64 9.70 4.75 4.71
N ALA A 65 9.88 5.62 5.71
CA ALA A 65 11.18 5.82 6.35
C ALA A 65 11.75 4.51 6.93
N ASN A 66 10.90 3.75 7.63
CA ASN A 66 11.27 2.44 8.16
C ASN A 66 11.66 1.44 7.07
N LYS A 67 10.96 1.46 5.93
CA LYS A 67 11.23 0.54 4.82
C LYS A 67 12.52 0.90 4.08
N VAL A 68 12.77 2.18 3.86
CA VAL A 68 14.04 2.68 3.28
C VAL A 68 15.21 2.27 4.14
N LYS A 69 15.14 2.51 5.46
CA LYS A 69 16.20 2.10 6.41
C LYS A 69 16.51 0.60 6.30
N LYS A 70 15.48 -0.24 6.29
CA LYS A 70 15.63 -1.70 6.17
C LYS A 70 16.21 -2.14 4.82
N ALA A 71 15.88 -1.45 3.73
CA ALA A 71 16.44 -1.75 2.41
C ALA A 71 17.93 -1.40 2.33
N MET A 72 18.33 -0.28 2.95
CA MET A 72 19.74 0.12 3.05
C MET A 72 20.56 -0.87 3.90
N GLU A 73 20.02 -1.31 5.04
CA GLU A 73 20.67 -2.30 5.93
C GLU A 73 20.93 -3.66 5.24
N ARG A 74 20.20 -3.96 4.16
CA ARG A 74 20.29 -5.23 3.43
C ARG A 74 21.03 -5.11 2.09
N GLU A 75 21.58 -3.94 1.78
CA GLU A 75 22.22 -3.64 0.49
C GLU A 75 21.30 -3.90 -0.72
N GLU A 76 19.97 -3.78 -0.52
CA GLU A 76 18.94 -4.00 -1.55
C GLU A 76 18.59 -2.69 -2.31
N SER A 77 19.47 -1.69 -2.25
CA SER A 77 19.22 -0.32 -2.75
C SER A 77 19.84 -0.04 -4.11
#